data_AF-A0AAE0J2G5-F1
#
_entry.id   AF-A0AAE0J2G5-F1
#
_cell.length_a   1.000
_cell.length_b   1.000
_cell.length_c   1.000
_cell.angle_alpha   90.00
_cell.angle_beta   90.00
_cell.angle_gamma   90.00
#
_symmetry.space_group_name_H-M   'P 1'
#
loop_
_entity.id
_entity.type
_entity.pdbx_description
1 polymer ?
#
loop_
_entity_poly.entity_id
_entity_poly.type
_entity_poly.pdbx_seq_one_letter_code
_entity_poly.pdbx_strand_id
1 'polypeptide(L)'
;MDLYMQWAGRQLQGLLPDSSVDFLQQQVLHPDAPLQILKGHVIAAGEAAIAVAWPVVAPAVDRLMTAIYASPDVVFVATFLLLLVAVVQILNFTRRVLMFLTRLVFYMALWSGLAAVAAIVWRRGLEASVADAVAIGSAVAGYAAGVRDIFLREYAKYDAQEKARAGAAAGGGRRW
;
A
#
# COMPACT_ATOMS: atom_id res chain seq x y z
N MET A 1 11.50 8.63 -30.14
CA MET A 1 11.72 7.71 -29.00
C MET A 1 13.12 7.85 -28.40
N ASP A 2 14.11 8.31 -29.16
CA ASP A 2 15.53 8.40 -28.73
C ASP A 2 15.83 9.41 -27.62
N LEU A 3 15.06 10.50 -27.54
CA LEU A 3 15.23 11.54 -26.51
C LEU A 3 14.93 11.03 -25.09
N TYR A 4 13.96 10.11 -24.97
CA TYR A 4 13.60 9.52 -23.68
C TYR A 4 14.67 8.52 -23.21
N MET A 5 15.27 7.78 -24.15
CA MET A 5 16.38 6.85 -23.85
C MET A 5 17.67 7.60 -23.46
N GLN A 6 18.00 8.71 -24.12
CA GLN A 6 19.19 9.51 -23.76
C GLN A 6 19.06 10.22 -22.41
N TRP A 7 17.86 10.69 -22.05
CA TRP A 7 17.62 11.34 -20.77
C TRP A 7 17.62 10.32 -19.62
N ALA A 8 16.99 9.15 -19.82
CA ALA A 8 16.99 8.06 -18.86
C ALA A 8 18.41 7.52 -18.61
N GLY A 9 19.24 7.37 -19.65
CA GLY A 9 20.62 6.90 -19.52
C GLY A 9 21.50 7.80 -18.64
N ARG A 10 21.39 9.12 -18.78
CA ARG A 10 22.17 10.09 -17.98
C ARG A 10 21.74 10.14 -16.51
N GLN A 11 20.45 9.96 -16.23
CA GLN A 11 19.93 9.91 -14.85
C GLN A 11 20.35 8.61 -14.14
N LEU A 12 20.41 7.48 -14.86
CA LEU A 12 20.78 6.18 -14.30
C LEU A 12 22.28 6.06 -14.01
N GLN A 13 23.14 6.67 -14.83
CA GLN A 13 24.59 6.74 -14.60
C GLN A 13 24.98 7.50 -13.32
N GLY A 14 24.15 8.45 -12.88
CA GLY A 14 24.41 9.20 -11.64
C GLY A 14 24.08 8.44 -10.35
N LEU A 15 23.34 7.33 -10.44
CA LEU A 15 22.81 6.59 -9.29
C LEU A 15 23.29 5.14 -9.20
N LEU A 16 23.79 4.55 -10.28
CA LEU A 16 24.25 3.15 -10.33
C LEU A 16 25.75 3.06 -10.68
N PRO A 17 26.57 2.30 -9.93
CA PRO A 17 27.94 1.98 -10.30
C PRO A 17 28.01 1.28 -11.68
N ASP A 18 29.03 1.55 -12.49
CA ASP A 18 29.18 1.03 -13.86
C ASP A 18 29.01 -0.49 -13.98
N SER A 19 29.39 -1.23 -12.93
CA SER A 19 29.21 -2.70 -12.82
C SER A 19 27.75 -3.18 -12.84
N SER A 20 26.79 -2.31 -12.49
CA SER A 20 25.36 -2.64 -12.51
C SER A 20 24.75 -2.45 -13.91
N VAL A 21 25.36 -1.63 -14.76
CA VAL A 21 24.86 -1.33 -16.11
C VAL A 21 25.09 -2.52 -17.04
N ASP A 22 26.25 -3.16 -16.94
CA ASP A 22 26.56 -4.40 -17.68
C ASP A 22 25.62 -5.55 -17.28
N PHE A 23 25.36 -5.72 -15.97
CA PHE A 23 24.42 -6.76 -15.50
C PHE A 23 22.97 -6.49 -15.94
N LEU A 24 22.51 -5.24 -15.95
CA LEU A 24 21.19 -4.89 -16.46
C LEU A 24 21.10 -5.08 -17.98
N GLN A 25 22.16 -4.80 -18.72
CA GLN A 25 22.16 -4.97 -20.17
C GLN A 25 22.24 -6.45 -20.57
N GLN A 26 22.96 -7.26 -19.80
CA GLN A 26 23.17 -8.67 -20.07
C GLN A 26 22.03 -9.58 -19.54
N GLN A 27 21.36 -9.21 -18.43
CA GLN A 27 20.26 -10.01 -17.84
C GLN A 27 18.87 -9.37 -17.90
N VAL A 28 18.75 -8.03 -18.00
CA VAL A 28 17.44 -7.33 -17.96
C VAL A 28 16.96 -6.89 -19.35
N LEU A 29 17.89 -6.65 -20.30
CA LEU A 29 17.57 -6.19 -21.66
C LEU A 29 17.60 -7.29 -22.74
N HIS A 30 17.96 -8.53 -22.40
CA HIS A 30 17.82 -9.65 -23.34
C HIS A 30 16.34 -10.05 -23.50
N PRO A 31 15.86 -10.32 -24.74
CA PRO A 31 14.47 -10.66 -25.03
C PRO A 31 13.95 -11.94 -24.34
N ASP A 32 14.85 -12.78 -23.81
CA ASP A 32 14.52 -14.00 -23.04
C ASP A 32 14.63 -13.83 -21.51
N ALA A 33 14.68 -12.59 -21.01
CA ALA A 33 14.77 -12.33 -19.58
C ALA A 33 13.54 -12.93 -18.83
N PRO A 34 13.73 -13.65 -17.71
CA PRO A 34 12.64 -14.32 -16.98
C PRO A 34 11.56 -13.35 -16.49
N LEU A 35 11.92 -12.08 -16.28
CA LEU A 35 10.98 -11.02 -15.94
C LEU A 35 10.07 -10.62 -17.11
N GLN A 36 10.54 -10.72 -18.35
CA GLN A 36 9.72 -10.49 -19.55
C GLN A 36 8.77 -11.66 -19.80
N ILE A 37 9.24 -12.90 -19.59
CA ILE A 37 8.38 -14.10 -19.66
C ILE A 37 7.26 -14.03 -18.62
N LEU A 38 7.57 -13.60 -17.38
CA LEU A 38 6.58 -13.43 -16.32
C LEU A 38 5.54 -12.36 -16.68
N LYS A 39 5.97 -11.21 -17.22
CA LYS A 39 5.06 -10.17 -17.72
C LYS A 39 4.16 -10.70 -18.84
N GLY A 40 4.75 -11.41 -19.80
CA GLY A 40 4.02 -12.04 -20.90
C GLY A 40 2.96 -13.01 -20.39
N HIS A 41 3.28 -13.84 -19.40
CA HIS A 41 2.33 -14.77 -18.79
C HIS A 41 1.24 -14.07 -18.00
N VAL A 42 1.54 -12.98 -17.28
CA VAL A 42 0.52 -12.21 -16.54
C VAL A 42 -0.45 -11.53 -17.50
N ILE A 43 0.04 -10.95 -18.60
CA ILE A 43 -0.79 -10.31 -19.62
C ILE A 43 -1.63 -11.37 -20.35
N ALA A 44 -0.99 -12.46 -20.81
CA ALA A 44 -1.67 -13.54 -21.52
C ALA A 44 -2.70 -14.26 -20.62
N ALA A 45 -2.41 -14.45 -19.33
CA ALA A 45 -3.36 -15.00 -18.37
C ALA A 45 -4.54 -14.05 -18.11
N GLY A 46 -4.28 -12.73 -18.08
CA GLY A 46 -5.31 -11.71 -18.00
C GLY A 46 -6.24 -11.73 -19.21
N GLU A 47 -5.68 -11.76 -20.42
CA GLU A 47 -6.43 -11.83 -21.67
C GLU A 47 -7.23 -13.14 -21.79
N ALA A 48 -6.62 -14.28 -21.45
CA ALA A 48 -7.30 -15.58 -21.44
C ALA A 48 -8.45 -15.62 -20.42
N ALA A 49 -8.25 -15.07 -19.22
CA ALA A 49 -9.30 -14.99 -18.21
C ALA A 49 -10.48 -14.12 -18.68
N ILE A 50 -10.20 -13.01 -19.37
CA ILE A 50 -11.22 -12.14 -19.97
C ILE A 50 -11.96 -12.87 -21.09
N ALA A 51 -11.23 -13.56 -21.98
CA ALA A 51 -11.82 -14.32 -23.09
C ALA A 51 -12.74 -15.45 -22.62
N VAL A 52 -12.37 -16.12 -21.52
CA VAL A 52 -13.20 -17.16 -20.88
C VAL A 52 -14.41 -16.57 -20.16
N ALA A 53 -14.27 -15.40 -19.53
CA ALA A 53 -15.35 -14.73 -18.82
C ALA A 53 -16.35 -14.04 -19.75
N TRP A 54 -15.90 -13.58 -20.93
CA TRP A 54 -16.70 -12.83 -21.90
C TRP A 54 -18.05 -13.49 -22.27
N PRO A 55 -18.14 -14.79 -22.63
CA PRO A 55 -19.42 -15.41 -22.97
C PRO A 55 -20.43 -15.45 -21.82
N VAL A 56 -19.96 -15.42 -20.56
CA VAL A 56 -20.84 -15.40 -19.38
C VAL A 56 -21.33 -13.98 -19.07
N VAL A 57 -20.48 -12.98 -19.31
CA VAL A 57 -20.76 -11.57 -19.01
C VAL A 57 -21.58 -10.90 -20.13
N ALA A 58 -21.35 -11.27 -21.39
CA ALA A 58 -22.03 -10.72 -22.57
C ALA A 58 -23.57 -10.67 -22.45
N PRO A 59 -24.29 -11.77 -22.12
CA PRO A 59 -25.75 -11.74 -22.03
C PRO A 59 -26.27 -10.87 -20.86
N ALA A 60 -25.48 -10.69 -19.80
CA ALA A 60 -25.85 -9.80 -18.71
C ALA A 60 -25.73 -8.33 -19.13
N VAL A 61 -24.71 -8.00 -19.93
CA VAL A 61 -24.51 -6.65 -20.50
C VAL A 61 -25.64 -6.31 -21.47
N ASP A 62 -26.02 -7.22 -22.37
CA ASP A 62 -27.12 -6.98 -23.31
C ASP A 62 -28.47 -6.80 -22.61
N ARG A 63 -28.73 -7.56 -21.53
CA ARG A 63 -29.93 -7.37 -20.70
C ARG A 63 -29.93 -6.04 -19.97
N LEU A 64 -28.77 -5.61 -19.47
CA LEU A 64 -28.60 -4.28 -18.89
C LEU A 64 -28.89 -3.19 -19.91
N MET A 65 -28.32 -3.28 -21.11
CA MET A 65 -28.56 -2.32 -22.20
C MET A 65 -30.04 -2.26 -22.57
N THR A 66 -30.72 -3.40 -22.69
CA THR A 66 -32.15 -3.45 -23.00
C THR A 66 -33.01 -2.85 -21.87
N ALA A 67 -32.66 -3.10 -20.61
CA ALA A 67 -33.33 -2.50 -19.45
C ALA A 67 -33.13 -0.98 -19.36
N ILE A 68 -31.94 -0.49 -19.77
CA ILE A 68 -31.61 0.94 -19.88
C ILE A 68 -32.59 1.67 -20.82
N TYR A 69 -32.91 1.08 -21.97
CA TYR A 69 -33.82 1.68 -22.95
C TYR A 69 -35.31 1.58 -22.57
N ALA A 70 -35.73 0.55 -21.83
CA ALA A 70 -37.13 0.32 -21.51
C ALA A 70 -37.70 1.25 -20.44
N SER A 71 -36.87 1.70 -19.48
CA SER A 71 -37.32 2.53 -18.36
C SER A 71 -36.15 3.33 -17.77
N PRO A 72 -35.87 4.54 -18.31
CA PRO A 72 -34.69 5.34 -17.96
C PRO A 72 -34.59 5.68 -16.47
N ASP A 73 -35.72 5.92 -15.81
CA ASP A 73 -35.76 6.40 -14.43
C ASP A 73 -35.28 5.34 -13.43
N VAL A 74 -35.74 4.09 -13.62
CA VAL A 74 -35.32 2.93 -12.81
C VAL A 74 -33.83 2.66 -12.96
N VAL A 75 -33.30 2.91 -14.15
CA VAL A 75 -31.90 2.66 -14.51
C VAL A 75 -30.97 3.67 -13.86
N PHE A 76 -31.33 4.95 -13.79
CA PHE A 76 -30.55 5.95 -13.08
C PHE A 76 -30.44 5.61 -11.59
N VAL A 77 -31.56 5.23 -10.95
CA VAL A 77 -31.58 4.81 -9.54
C VAL A 77 -30.75 3.55 -9.31
N ALA A 78 -30.92 2.54 -10.16
CA ALA A 78 -30.15 1.30 -10.08
C ALA A 78 -28.64 1.53 -10.27
N THR A 79 -28.25 2.37 -11.23
CA THR A 79 -26.85 2.72 -11.51
C THR A 79 -26.23 3.47 -10.33
N PHE A 80 -26.95 4.42 -9.75
CA PHE A 80 -26.49 5.15 -8.57
C PHE A 80 -26.28 4.22 -7.36
N LEU A 81 -27.21 3.29 -7.11
CA LEU A 81 -27.07 2.25 -6.08
C LEU A 81 -25.86 1.35 -6.36
N LEU A 82 -25.68 0.91 -7.59
CA LEU A 82 -24.56 0.05 -7.98
C LEU A 82 -23.22 0.77 -7.80
N LEU A 83 -23.15 2.06 -8.14
CA LEU A 83 -21.98 2.90 -7.90
C LEU A 83 -21.70 3.04 -6.40
N LEU A 84 -22.72 3.26 -5.57
CA LEU A 84 -22.56 3.35 -4.12
C LEU A 84 -22.06 2.02 -3.53
N VAL A 85 -22.62 0.90 -3.96
CA VAL A 85 -22.15 -0.44 -3.59
C VAL A 85 -20.71 -0.65 -4.04
N ALA A 86 -20.36 -0.23 -5.26
CA ALA A 86 -19.00 -0.32 -5.78
C ALA A 86 -18.01 0.48 -4.91
N VAL A 87 -18.37 1.70 -4.50
CA VAL A 87 -17.53 2.53 -3.60
C VAL A 87 -17.32 1.82 -2.27
N VAL A 88 -18.38 1.32 -1.63
CA VAL A 88 -18.28 0.58 -0.35
C VAL A 88 -17.43 -0.68 -0.51
N GLN A 89 -17.62 -1.41 -1.61
CA GLN A 89 -16.84 -2.61 -1.91
C GLN A 89 -15.36 -2.30 -2.10
N ILE A 90 -15.03 -1.22 -2.83
CA ILE A 90 -13.65 -0.77 -3.02
C ILE A 90 -13.03 -0.35 -1.68
N LEU A 91 -13.73 0.42 -0.85
CA LEU A 91 -13.25 0.81 0.47
C LEU A 91 -12.97 -0.41 1.36
N ASN A 92 -13.87 -1.39 1.36
CA ASN A 92 -13.70 -2.61 2.14
C ASN A 92 -12.54 -3.47 1.59
N PHE A 93 -12.40 -3.56 0.27
CA PHE A 93 -11.28 -4.24 -0.37
C PHE A 93 -9.95 -3.57 -0.01
N THR A 94 -9.86 -2.25 -0.11
CA THR A 94 -8.68 -1.48 0.30
C THR A 94 -8.35 -1.74 1.77
N ARG A 95 -9.34 -1.71 2.67
CA ARG A 95 -9.13 -2.05 4.09
C ARG A 95 -8.54 -3.45 4.25
N ARG A 96 -9.06 -4.44 3.53
CA ARG A 96 -8.59 -5.83 3.58
C ARG A 96 -7.16 -5.96 3.04
N VAL A 97 -6.87 -5.31 1.92
CA VAL A 97 -5.53 -5.30 1.30
C VAL A 97 -4.53 -4.62 2.22
N LEU A 98 -4.87 -3.47 2.80
CA LEU A 98 -4.02 -2.77 3.76
C LEU A 98 -3.74 -3.65 4.98
N MET A 99 -4.75 -4.26 5.60
CA MET A 99 -4.54 -5.18 6.72
C MET A 99 -3.64 -6.35 6.36
N PHE A 100 -3.84 -6.92 5.17
CA PHE A 100 -3.00 -8.00 4.67
C PHE A 100 -1.55 -7.56 4.48
N LEU A 101 -1.32 -6.43 3.81
CA LEU A 101 0.02 -5.88 3.57
C LEU A 101 0.70 -5.48 4.88
N THR A 102 0.00 -4.79 5.78
CA THR A 102 0.53 -4.46 7.11
C THR A 102 0.91 -5.73 7.86
N ARG A 103 0.04 -6.76 7.88
CA ARG A 103 0.37 -8.06 8.50
C ARG A 103 1.59 -8.68 7.86
N LEU A 104 1.67 -8.70 6.53
CA LEU A 104 2.78 -9.28 5.79
C LEU A 104 4.11 -8.57 6.11
N VAL A 105 4.10 -7.23 6.11
CA VAL A 105 5.27 -6.41 6.44
C VAL A 105 5.73 -6.67 7.87
N PHE A 106 4.81 -6.71 8.85
CA PHE A 106 5.16 -7.02 10.23
C PHE A 106 5.79 -8.40 10.37
N TYR A 107 5.21 -9.41 9.73
CA TYR A 107 5.78 -10.76 9.74
C TYR A 107 7.16 -10.78 9.09
N MET A 108 7.33 -10.17 7.91
CA MET A 108 8.64 -10.10 7.24
C MET A 108 9.68 -9.37 8.08
N ALA A 109 9.32 -8.24 8.70
CA ALA A 109 10.22 -7.48 9.57
C ALA A 109 10.60 -8.27 10.82
N LEU A 110 9.66 -9.00 11.42
CA LEU A 110 9.92 -9.84 12.59
C LEU A 110 10.85 -11.01 12.25
N TRP A 111 10.58 -11.72 11.16
CA TRP A 111 11.42 -12.84 10.71
C TRP A 111 12.80 -12.36 10.25
N SER A 112 12.90 -11.24 9.55
CA SER A 112 14.19 -10.69 9.12
C SER A 112 15.01 -10.20 10.31
N GLY A 113 14.38 -9.55 11.30
CA GLY A 113 15.02 -9.16 12.54
C GLY A 113 15.53 -10.37 13.33
N LEU A 114 14.70 -11.41 13.47
CA LEU A 114 15.10 -12.65 14.15
C LEU A 114 16.26 -13.35 13.44
N ALA A 115 16.21 -13.42 12.10
CA ALA A 115 17.30 -13.98 11.30
C ALA A 115 18.59 -13.16 11.44
N ALA A 116 18.50 -11.83 11.47
CA ALA A 116 19.65 -10.95 11.70
C ALA A 116 20.27 -11.18 13.08
N VAL A 117 19.44 -11.26 14.13
CA VAL A 117 19.91 -11.58 15.50
C VAL A 117 20.58 -12.94 15.54
N ALA A 118 19.96 -13.97 14.96
CA ALA A 118 20.53 -15.31 14.90
C ALA A 118 21.90 -15.31 14.17
N ALA A 119 22.01 -14.56 13.06
CA ALA A 119 23.27 -14.43 12.32
C ALA A 119 24.36 -13.71 13.11
N ILE A 120 24.00 -12.68 13.89
CA ILE A 120 24.95 -11.94 14.75
C ILE A 120 25.45 -12.86 15.88
N VAL A 121 24.54 -13.56 16.55
CA VAL A 121 24.88 -14.52 17.63
C VAL A 121 25.80 -15.61 17.10
N TRP A 122 25.51 -16.15 15.92
CA TRP A 122 26.34 -17.17 15.29
C TRP A 122 27.76 -16.68 14.95
N ARG A 123 27.92 -15.41 14.57
CA ARG A 123 29.23 -14.84 14.19
C ARG A 123 30.06 -14.33 15.35
N ARG A 124 29.45 -13.80 16.41
CA ARG A 124 30.14 -13.01 17.46
C ARG A 124 29.97 -13.51 18.89
N GLY A 125 29.11 -14.50 19.13
CA GLY A 125 28.78 -14.98 20.48
C GLY A 125 27.79 -14.08 21.22
N LEU A 126 27.17 -14.63 22.28
CA LEU A 126 26.04 -14.02 23.00
C LEU A 126 26.39 -12.68 23.69
N GLU A 127 27.57 -12.55 24.29
CA GLU A 127 27.90 -11.39 25.15
C GLU A 127 28.03 -10.07 24.39
N ALA A 128 28.71 -10.06 23.23
CA ALA A 128 28.83 -8.87 22.40
C ALA A 128 27.49 -8.48 21.72
N SER A 129 26.61 -9.48 21.51
CA SER A 129 25.32 -9.28 20.84
C SER A 129 24.28 -8.59 21.73
N VAL A 130 24.32 -8.84 23.04
CA VAL A 130 23.38 -8.24 24.01
C VAL A 130 23.66 -6.75 24.19
N ALA A 131 24.94 -6.34 24.28
CA ALA A 131 25.31 -4.93 24.43
C ALA A 131 24.84 -4.09 23.23
N ASP A 132 25.00 -4.62 22.01
CA ASP A 132 24.59 -3.95 20.77
C ASP A 132 23.05 -3.90 20.64
N ALA A 133 22.37 -4.98 21.03
CA ALA A 133 20.91 -5.02 21.05
C ALA A 133 20.31 -4.02 22.05
N VAL A 134 20.92 -3.84 23.22
CA VAL A 134 20.49 -2.84 24.20
C VAL A 134 20.74 -1.42 23.69
N ALA A 135 21.88 -1.16 23.06
CA ALA A 135 22.19 0.13 22.46
C ALA A 135 21.16 0.51 21.38
N ILE A 136 20.89 -0.40 20.43
CA ILE A 136 19.90 -0.20 19.37
C ILE A 136 18.48 -0.09 19.96
N GLY A 137 18.12 -0.97 20.89
CA GLY A 137 16.82 -0.96 21.55
C GLY A 137 16.54 0.34 22.30
N SER A 138 17.55 0.89 22.98
CA SER A 138 17.44 2.16 23.69
C SER A 138 17.28 3.35 22.74
N ALA A 139 17.98 3.36 21.60
CA ALA A 139 17.85 4.40 20.58
C ALA A 139 16.46 4.38 19.94
N VAL A 140 15.94 3.18 19.61
CA VAL A 140 14.59 3.01 19.05
C VAL A 140 13.52 3.41 20.07
N ALA A 141 13.68 3.02 21.34
CA ALA A 141 12.75 3.39 22.41
C ALA A 141 12.72 4.91 22.64
N GLY A 142 13.87 5.58 22.60
CA GLY A 142 13.97 7.05 22.71
C GLY A 142 13.22 7.76 21.58
N TYR A 143 13.36 7.29 20.34
CA TYR A 143 12.63 7.86 19.20
C TYR A 143 11.11 7.60 19.29
N ALA A 144 10.71 6.38 19.65
CA ALA A 144 9.31 6.02 19.83
C ALA A 144 8.64 6.83 20.94
N ALA A 145 9.35 7.11 22.04
CA ALA A 145 8.86 7.99 23.10
C ALA A 145 8.62 9.42 22.59
N GLY A 146 9.56 9.99 21.82
CA GLY A 146 9.41 11.31 21.23
C GLY A 146 8.21 11.43 20.29
N VAL A 147 7.99 10.42 19.43
CA VAL A 147 6.82 10.37 18.54
C VAL A 147 5.52 10.25 19.36
N ARG A 148 5.49 9.37 20.36
CA ARG A 148 4.32 9.20 21.25
C ARG A 148 3.96 10.51 21.96
N ASP A 149 4.95 11.24 22.46
CA ASP A 149 4.74 12.49 23.19
C ASP A 149 4.13 13.59 22.30
N ILE A 150 4.53 13.65 21.02
CA ILE A 150 3.92 14.55 20.03
C ILE A 150 2.44 14.20 19.83
N PHE A 151 2.12 12.91 19.65
CA PHE A 151 0.74 12.46 19.48
C PHE A 151 -0.12 12.74 20.73
N LEU A 152 0.41 12.47 21.93
CA LEU A 152 -0.29 12.74 23.18
C LEU A 152 -0.54 14.24 23.39
N ARG A 153 0.41 15.10 23.01
CA ARG A 153 0.21 16.56 23.04
C ARG A 153 -0.91 17.01 22.11
N GLU A 154 -0.93 16.49 20.88
CA GLU A 154 -1.98 16.90 19.93
C GLU A 154 -3.35 16.34 20.35
N TYR A 155 -3.40 15.13 20.91
CA TYR A 155 -4.64 14.57 21.45
C TYR A 155 -5.18 15.38 22.65
N ALA A 156 -4.29 15.75 23.58
CA ALA A 156 -4.65 16.59 24.73
C ALA A 156 -5.18 17.97 24.30
N LYS A 157 -4.67 18.51 23.19
CA LYS A 157 -5.12 19.77 22.60
C LYS A 157 -6.54 19.68 22.02
N TYR A 158 -6.91 18.55 21.42
CA TYR A 158 -8.29 18.32 20.97
C TYR A 158 -9.25 18.14 22.15
N ASP A 159 -8.87 17.34 23.16
CA ASP A 159 -9.67 17.11 24.36
C ASP A 159 -9.90 18.41 25.16
N ALA A 160 -8.90 19.29 25.23
CA ALA A 160 -9.02 20.62 25.81
C ALA A 160 -9.97 21.55 25.02
N GLN A 161 -9.95 21.49 23.68
CA GLN A 161 -10.87 22.27 22.83
C GLN A 161 -12.31 21.76 22.93
N GLU A 162 -12.49 20.44 23.05
CA GLU A 162 -13.80 19.82 23.21
C GLU A 162 -14.41 20.18 24.58
N LYS A 163 -13.62 20.10 25.65
CA LYS A 163 -14.01 20.56 27.00
C LYS A 163 -14.31 22.06 27.05
N ALA A 164 -13.53 22.89 26.34
CA ALA A 164 -13.79 24.33 26.25
C ALA A 164 -15.10 24.65 25.48
N ARG A 165 -15.38 23.92 24.39
CA ARG A 165 -16.66 24.04 23.66
C ARG A 165 -17.84 23.56 24.49
N ALA A 166 -17.71 22.45 25.20
CA ALA A 166 -18.73 21.93 26.11
C ALA A 166 -19.00 22.89 27.28
N GLY A 167 -17.95 23.49 27.86
CA GLY A 167 -18.05 24.49 28.93
C GLY A 167 -18.68 25.81 28.46
N ALA A 168 -18.38 26.26 27.24
CA ALA A 168 -19.00 27.45 26.66
C ALA A 168 -20.51 27.25 26.38
N ALA A 169 -20.90 26.06 25.92
CA ALA A 169 -22.31 25.69 25.75
C ALA A 169 -23.08 25.66 27.08
N ALA A 170 -22.44 25.19 28.17
CA ALA A 170 -23.03 25.18 29.52
C ALA A 170 -23.07 26.58 30.19
N GLY A 171 -22.19 27.50 29.78
CA GLY A 171 -22.17 28.89 30.25
C GLY A 171 -23.20 29.80 29.55
N GLY A 172 -23.49 29.55 28.27
CA GLY A 172 -24.44 30.33 27.47
C GLY A 172 -25.92 30.17 27.89
N GLY A 173 -26.29 29.08 28.56
CA GLY A 173 -27.67 28.80 28.99
C GLY A 173 -28.12 29.53 30.26
N ARG A 174 -27.27 30.33 30.91
CA ARG A 174 -27.53 30.97 32.22
C ARG A 174 -27.67 32.50 32.18
N ARG A 175 -27.89 33.10 31.01
CA ARG A 175 -28.16 34.54 30.87
C ARG A 175 -29.53 34.75 30.23
N TRP A 176 -30.56 34.70 31.07
CA TRP A 176 -31.87 35.33 30.89
C TRP A 176 -32.09 36.27 32.07
#